data_AF-A0A1V4ZL68-F1
#
_entry.id   AF-A0A1V4ZL68-F1
#
_cell.length_a   1.000
_cell.length_b   1.000
_cell.length_c   1.000
_cell.angle_alpha   90.00
_cell.angle_beta   90.00
_cell.angle_gamma   90.00
#
_symmetry.space_group_name_H-M   'P 1'
#
loop_
_entity.id
_entity.type
_entity.pdbx_description
1 polymer ?
#
loop_
_entity_poly.entity_id
_entity_poly.type
_entity_poly.pdbx_seq_one_letter_code
_entity_poly.pdbx_strand_id
1 'polypeptide(L)'
;MRRRKQGMAGIFDAFVFLAIASLVSVSLLTSFVPPSPVEEERQRRVEDSLTVLLRTTVKDADGNARTLQDLLLTGRGANDSMEEEIAMTLELLLPGWEWTWSARRSGIEIAAVATSDVVPEGTVYCSIVRETLQGEAVEYRLEAWLT
;
A
#
# COMPACT_ATOMS: atom_id res chain seq x y z
N MET A 1 -1.11 -31.59 56.83
CA MET A 1 -1.89 -31.63 55.57
C MET A 1 -2.42 -30.24 55.22
N ARG A 2 -1.75 -29.49 54.33
CA ARG A 2 -2.28 -28.23 53.77
C ARG A 2 -1.84 -28.08 52.32
N ARG A 3 -2.57 -28.70 51.39
CA ARG A 3 -2.53 -28.42 49.94
C ARG A 3 -3.89 -28.77 49.34
N ARG A 4 -4.86 -27.86 49.41
CA ARG A 4 -6.11 -27.94 48.61
C ARG A 4 -6.67 -26.60 48.13
N LYS A 5 -6.16 -25.45 48.60
CA LYS A 5 -6.69 -24.12 48.24
C LYS A 5 -6.04 -23.44 47.01
N GLN A 6 -4.90 -23.95 46.51
CA GLN A 6 -4.21 -23.36 45.35
C GLN A 6 -4.76 -23.83 43.99
N GLY A 7 -5.38 -25.01 43.90
CA GLY A 7 -5.87 -25.54 42.63
C GLY A 7 -7.08 -24.81 42.06
N MET A 8 -7.99 -24.35 42.93
CA MET A 8 -9.23 -23.68 42.50
C MET A 8 -8.99 -22.24 42.02
N ALA A 9 -8.01 -21.55 42.61
CA ALA A 9 -7.62 -20.20 42.19
C ALA A 9 -6.95 -20.20 40.80
N GLY A 10 -6.06 -21.16 40.52
CA GLY A 10 -5.42 -21.28 39.21
C GLY A 10 -6.40 -21.66 38.09
N ILE A 11 -7.43 -22.46 38.40
CA ILE A 11 -8.49 -22.79 37.45
C ILE A 11 -9.36 -21.56 37.15
N PHE A 12 -9.74 -20.80 38.17
CA PHE A 12 -10.51 -19.56 38.01
C PHE A 12 -9.75 -18.52 37.17
N ASP A 13 -8.45 -18.35 37.44
CA ASP A 13 -7.60 -17.42 36.69
C ASP A 13 -7.47 -17.84 35.21
N ALA A 14 -7.31 -19.14 34.95
CA ALA A 14 -7.29 -19.68 33.58
C ALA A 14 -8.61 -19.43 32.82
N PHE A 15 -9.76 -19.53 33.49
CA PHE A 15 -11.06 -19.21 32.87
C PHE A 15 -11.21 -17.71 32.57
N VAL A 16 -10.71 -16.84 33.45
CA VAL A 16 -10.71 -15.38 33.21
C VAL A 16 -9.81 -15.03 32.03
N PHE A 17 -8.59 -15.58 31.97
CA PHE A 17 -7.69 -15.39 30.83
C PHE A 17 -8.30 -15.90 29.53
N LEU A 18 -8.95 -17.07 29.54
CA LEU A 18 -9.63 -17.61 28.37
C LEU A 18 -10.80 -16.72 27.93
N ALA A 19 -11.56 -16.17 28.88
CA ALA A 19 -12.67 -15.25 28.58
C ALA A 19 -12.18 -13.94 27.97
N ILE A 20 -11.08 -13.37 28.50
CA ILE A 20 -10.45 -12.17 27.94
C ILE A 20 -9.89 -12.46 26.55
N ALA A 21 -9.16 -13.57 26.37
CA ALA A 21 -8.63 -13.97 25.07
C ALA A 21 -9.75 -14.21 24.04
N SER A 22 -10.87 -14.79 24.46
CA SER A 22 -12.08 -14.95 23.64
C SER A 22 -12.68 -13.61 23.24
N LEU A 23 -12.87 -12.68 24.18
CA LEU A 23 -13.40 -11.34 23.91
C LEU A 23 -12.52 -10.56 22.94
N VAL A 24 -11.19 -10.60 23.14
CA VAL A 24 -10.23 -9.95 22.23
C VAL A 24 -10.29 -10.60 20.85
N SER A 25 -10.35 -11.93 20.77
CA SER A 25 -10.46 -12.65 19.49
C SER A 25 -11.75 -12.31 18.76
N VAL A 26 -12.88 -12.28 19.46
CA VAL A 26 -14.19 -11.90 18.88
C VAL A 26 -14.18 -10.44 18.45
N SER A 27 -13.60 -9.53 19.23
CA SER A 27 -13.49 -8.10 18.88
C SER A 27 -12.63 -7.87 17.63
N LEU A 28 -11.54 -8.63 17.51
CA LEU A 28 -10.71 -8.64 16.30
C LEU A 28 -11.50 -9.19 15.12
N LEU A 29 -12.23 -10.30 15.29
CA LEU A 29 -13.07 -10.88 14.24
C LEU A 29 -14.19 -9.93 13.78
N THR A 30 -14.82 -9.19 14.70
CA THR A 30 -15.85 -8.19 14.36
C THR A 30 -15.29 -6.95 13.67
N SER A 31 -13.98 -6.71 13.77
CA SER A 31 -13.32 -5.61 13.06
C SER A 31 -13.09 -5.92 11.57
N PHE A 32 -13.17 -7.19 11.16
CA PHE A 32 -13.11 -7.59 9.75
C PHE A 32 -14.51 -7.55 9.13
N VAL A 33 -15.02 -6.34 8.92
CA VAL A 33 -16.14 -6.15 8.01
C VAL A 33 -15.57 -6.33 6.59
N PRO A 34 -16.07 -7.30 5.80
CA PRO A 34 -15.61 -7.44 4.42
C PRO A 34 -15.90 -6.13 3.66
N PRO A 35 -14.97 -5.66 2.83
CA PRO A 35 -15.18 -4.45 2.05
C PRO A 35 -16.46 -4.57 1.23
N SER A 36 -17.19 -3.47 1.10
CA SER A 36 -18.36 -3.47 0.23
C SER A 36 -17.92 -3.70 -1.22
N PRO A 37 -18.77 -4.23 -2.11
CA PRO A 37 -18.41 -4.41 -3.52
C PRO A 37 -17.92 -3.12 -4.21
N VAL A 38 -18.39 -1.96 -3.75
CA VAL A 38 -17.94 -0.65 -4.23
C VAL A 38 -16.52 -0.36 -3.77
N GLU A 39 -16.18 -0.71 -2.53
CA GLU A 39 -14.82 -0.56 -1.98
C GLU A 39 -13.84 -1.51 -2.67
N GLU A 40 -14.25 -2.74 -2.99
CA GLU A 40 -13.45 -3.68 -3.76
C GLU A 40 -13.16 -3.17 -5.18
N GLU A 41 -14.17 -2.63 -5.87
CA GLU A 41 -13.97 -2.06 -7.21
C GLU A 41 -13.06 -0.83 -7.19
N ARG A 42 -13.19 0.02 -6.16
CA ARG A 42 -12.32 1.19 -5.94
C ARG A 42 -10.87 0.77 -5.69
N GLN A 43 -10.65 -0.20 -4.82
CA GLN A 43 -9.32 -0.76 -4.57
C GLN A 43 -8.72 -1.36 -5.85
N ARG A 44 -9.50 -2.15 -6.59
CA ARG A 44 -9.08 -2.76 -7.85
C ARG A 44 -8.67 -1.72 -8.88
N ARG A 45 -9.41 -0.60 -8.97
CA ARG A 45 -9.06 0.50 -9.87
C ARG A 45 -7.68 1.08 -9.56
N VAL A 46 -7.32 1.24 -8.29
CA VAL A 46 -5.99 1.74 -7.89
C VAL A 46 -4.89 0.73 -8.23
N GLU A 47 -5.14 -0.56 -8.05
CA GLU A 47 -4.22 -1.63 -8.44
C GLU A 47 -3.99 -1.70 -9.95
N ASP A 48 -5.07 -1.62 -10.73
CA ASP A 48 -5.02 -1.56 -12.20
C ASP A 48 -4.29 -0.29 -12.66
N SER A 49 -4.53 0.84 -12.00
CA SER A 49 -3.88 2.12 -12.32
C SER A 49 -2.37 2.06 -12.09
N LEU A 50 -1.91 1.51 -10.96
CA LEU A 50 -0.48 1.31 -10.70
C LEU A 50 0.14 0.36 -11.74
N THR A 51 -0.56 -0.73 -12.09
CA THR A 51 -0.09 -1.69 -13.09
C THR A 51 0.06 -1.05 -14.47
N VAL A 52 -0.90 -0.22 -14.89
CA VAL A 52 -0.84 0.51 -16.16
C VAL A 52 0.26 1.55 -16.15
N LEU A 53 0.39 2.32 -15.06
CA LEU A 53 1.44 3.32 -14.90
C LEU A 53 2.84 2.71 -15.07
N LEU A 54 3.11 1.58 -14.39
CA LEU A 54 4.42 0.91 -14.49
C LEU A 54 4.75 0.43 -15.90
N ARG A 55 3.74 0.09 -16.70
CA ARG A 55 3.89 -0.32 -18.11
C ARG A 55 3.86 0.83 -19.10
N THR A 56 3.64 2.05 -18.63
CA THR A 56 3.62 3.24 -19.49
C THR A 56 5.01 3.47 -20.06
N THR A 57 5.06 3.80 -21.34
CA THR A 57 6.31 4.02 -22.05
C THR A 57 6.73 5.47 -21.90
N VAL A 58 7.88 5.70 -21.29
CA VAL A 58 8.48 7.01 -21.07
C VAL A 58 9.84 7.06 -21.79
N LYS A 59 10.37 8.27 -22.02
CA LYS A 59 11.69 8.43 -22.63
C LYS A 59 12.79 8.48 -21.58
N ASP A 60 13.86 7.74 -21.82
CA ASP A 60 15.06 7.82 -21.00
C ASP A 60 15.90 9.09 -21.32
N ALA A 61 17.00 9.28 -20.59
CA ALA A 61 17.90 10.41 -20.79
C ALA A 61 18.55 10.46 -22.18
N ASP A 62 18.64 9.31 -22.86
CA ASP A 62 19.17 9.16 -24.22
C ASP A 62 18.05 9.23 -25.29
N GLY A 63 16.81 9.44 -24.88
CA GLY A 63 15.63 9.54 -25.74
C GLY A 63 15.03 8.19 -26.17
N ASN A 64 15.50 7.07 -25.63
CA ASN A 64 14.94 5.75 -25.93
C ASN A 64 13.64 5.52 -25.17
N ALA A 65 12.68 4.90 -25.85
CA ALA A 65 11.42 4.49 -25.25
C ALA A 65 11.63 3.25 -24.38
N ARG A 66 11.31 3.35 -23.08
CA ARG A 66 11.33 2.23 -22.13
C ARG A 66 10.12 2.31 -21.21
N THR A 67 9.76 1.20 -20.58
CA THR A 67 8.70 1.24 -19.56
C THR A 67 9.20 1.99 -18.33
N LEU A 68 8.28 2.68 -17.63
CA LEU A 68 8.58 3.35 -16.37
C LEU A 68 9.19 2.37 -15.36
N GLN A 69 8.65 1.15 -15.31
CA GLN A 69 9.16 0.06 -14.49
C GLN A 69 10.62 -0.27 -14.81
N ASP A 70 10.94 -0.59 -16.07
CA ASP A 70 12.30 -0.93 -16.48
C ASP A 70 13.30 0.19 -16.16
N LEU A 71 12.86 1.44 -16.32
CA LEU A 71 13.67 2.61 -16.03
C LEU A 71 13.93 2.77 -14.54
N LEU A 72 12.92 2.62 -13.69
CA LEU A 72 13.10 2.74 -12.24
C LEU A 72 13.80 1.52 -11.63
N LEU A 73 13.74 0.36 -12.29
CA LEU A 73 14.53 -0.82 -11.92
C LEU A 73 16.02 -0.64 -12.23
N THR A 74 16.37 -0.01 -13.36
CA THR A 74 17.76 0.05 -13.86
C THR A 74 18.43 1.41 -13.72
N GLY A 75 17.66 2.49 -13.56
CA GLY A 75 18.09 3.88 -13.57
C GLY A 75 18.41 4.44 -12.18
N ARG A 76 18.56 5.77 -12.08
CA ARG A 76 18.88 6.48 -10.82
C ARG A 76 17.69 7.19 -10.17
N GLY A 77 16.52 7.19 -10.80
CA GLY A 77 15.32 7.91 -10.34
C GLY A 77 14.51 8.46 -11.52
N ALA A 78 13.40 9.13 -11.21
CA ALA A 78 12.62 9.89 -12.20
C ALA A 78 13.28 11.25 -12.48
N ASN A 79 13.02 11.81 -13.66
CA ASN A 79 13.36 13.19 -14.02
C ASN A 79 12.07 14.01 -14.19
N ASP A 80 12.19 15.34 -14.26
CA ASP A 80 11.03 16.24 -14.32
C ASP A 80 10.04 15.89 -15.46
N SER A 81 10.56 15.50 -16.63
CA SER A 81 9.73 15.07 -17.76
C SER A 81 8.95 13.79 -17.49
N MET A 82 9.54 12.86 -16.75
CA MET A 82 8.91 11.61 -16.35
C MET A 82 7.88 11.86 -15.26
N GLU A 83 8.14 12.77 -14.32
CA GLU A 83 7.17 13.18 -13.31
C GLU A 83 5.92 13.81 -13.94
N GLU A 84 6.08 14.64 -14.98
CA GLU A 84 4.98 15.19 -15.76
C GLU A 84 4.16 14.09 -16.47
N GLU A 85 4.84 13.12 -17.12
CA GLU A 85 4.16 11.98 -17.76
C GLU A 85 3.42 11.09 -16.74
N ILE A 86 4.00 10.87 -15.56
CA ILE A 86 3.36 10.14 -14.45
C ILE A 86 2.10 10.88 -14.00
N ALA A 87 2.19 12.19 -13.78
CA ALA A 87 1.06 13.00 -13.35
C ALA A 87 -0.09 12.97 -14.37
N MET A 88 0.22 13.22 -15.64
CA MET A 88 -0.78 13.15 -16.72
C MET A 88 -1.42 11.76 -16.81
N THR A 89 -0.63 10.70 -16.67
CA THR A 89 -1.14 9.32 -16.74
C THR A 89 -2.09 9.03 -15.59
N LEU A 90 -1.73 9.40 -14.36
CA LEU A 90 -2.56 9.15 -13.19
C LEU A 90 -3.82 10.01 -13.16
N GLU A 91 -3.78 11.26 -13.64
CA GLU A 91 -4.98 12.09 -13.85
C GLU A 91 -5.99 11.44 -14.80
N LEU A 92 -5.49 10.75 -15.84
CA LEU A 92 -6.33 10.03 -16.80
C LEU A 92 -6.91 8.72 -16.22
N LEU A 93 -6.14 8.00 -15.39
CA LEU A 93 -6.54 6.71 -14.81
C LEU A 93 -7.46 6.86 -13.59
N LEU A 94 -7.24 7.92 -12.81
CA LEU A 94 -7.98 8.23 -11.58
C LEU A 94 -8.67 9.61 -11.64
N PRO A 95 -9.51 9.91 -12.65
CA PRO A 95 -10.24 11.17 -12.73
C PRO A 95 -11.12 11.40 -11.51
N GLY A 96 -10.96 12.57 -10.90
CA GLY A 96 -11.70 12.99 -9.69
C GLY A 96 -11.14 12.42 -8.39
N TRP A 97 -9.96 11.81 -8.42
CA TRP A 97 -9.25 11.35 -7.22
C TRP A 97 -8.03 12.22 -6.98
N GLU A 98 -7.66 12.33 -5.72
CA GLU A 98 -6.33 12.77 -5.33
C GLU A 98 -5.45 11.53 -5.09
N TRP A 99 -4.16 11.67 -5.32
CA TRP A 99 -3.22 10.56 -5.22
C TRP A 99 -1.79 11.01 -4.89
N THR A 100 -1.05 10.07 -4.31
CA THR A 100 0.40 10.13 -4.10
C THR A 100 1.00 8.86 -4.67
N TRP A 101 1.96 9.02 -5.58
CA TRP A 101 2.76 7.93 -6.11
C TRP A 101 4.21 8.08 -5.66
N SER A 102 4.86 6.97 -5.31
CA SER A 102 6.28 6.96 -4.98
C SER A 102 6.96 5.66 -5.40
N ALA A 103 8.25 5.78 -5.69
CA ALA A 103 9.14 4.65 -5.92
C ALA A 103 10.30 4.70 -4.93
N ARG A 104 10.60 3.58 -4.29
CA ARG A 104 11.69 3.42 -3.32
C ARG A 104 12.59 2.27 -3.71
N ARG A 105 13.90 2.49 -3.69
CA ARG A 105 14.91 1.44 -3.89
C ARG A 105 15.65 1.20 -2.59
N SER A 106 15.60 -0.04 -2.09
CA SER A 106 16.25 -0.44 -0.84
C SER A 106 15.93 0.49 0.33
N GLY A 107 14.70 1.01 0.37
CA GLY A 107 14.20 1.94 1.40
C GLY A 107 14.49 3.43 1.14
N ILE A 108 15.22 3.78 0.08
CA ILE A 108 15.51 5.16 -0.31
C ILE A 108 14.54 5.59 -1.40
N GLU A 109 13.89 6.74 -1.22
CA GLU A 109 13.01 7.33 -2.24
C GLU A 109 13.82 7.77 -3.47
N ILE A 110 13.38 7.32 -4.64
CA ILE A 110 14.03 7.62 -5.93
C ILE A 110 13.11 8.41 -6.87
N ALA A 111 11.81 8.47 -6.57
CA ALA A 111 10.83 9.29 -7.25
C ALA A 111 9.58 9.43 -6.38
N ALA A 112 8.95 10.60 -6.40
CA ALA A 112 7.67 10.85 -5.77
C ALA A 112 6.91 11.93 -6.54
N VAL A 113 5.63 11.67 -6.82
CA VAL A 113 4.73 12.60 -7.51
C VAL A 113 3.40 12.57 -6.78
N ALA A 114 2.79 13.72 -6.54
CA ALA A 114 1.50 13.80 -5.86
C ALA A 114 0.66 14.93 -6.42
N THR A 115 -0.67 14.75 -6.40
CA THR A 115 -1.62 15.86 -6.62
C THR A 115 -1.82 16.69 -5.35
N SER A 116 -1.54 16.10 -4.19
CA SER A 116 -1.68 16.72 -2.87
C SER A 116 -0.58 16.20 -1.94
N ASP A 117 0.03 17.11 -1.18
CA ASP A 117 1.06 16.79 -0.18
C ASP A 117 0.46 16.21 1.11
N VAL A 118 -0.87 16.23 1.25
CA VAL A 118 -1.58 15.83 2.47
C VAL A 118 -2.53 14.68 2.18
N VAL A 119 -2.21 13.52 2.73
CA VAL A 119 -3.12 12.37 2.76
C VAL A 119 -4.22 12.66 3.80
N PRO A 120 -5.51 12.55 3.44
CA PRO A 120 -6.60 12.89 4.33
C PRO A 120 -6.80 11.87 5.46
N GLU A 121 -7.44 12.33 6.54
CA GLU A 121 -7.98 11.45 7.56
C GLU A 121 -9.25 10.77 7.02
N GLY A 122 -9.10 9.62 6.37
CA GLY A 122 -10.21 8.91 5.73
C GLY A 122 -9.80 7.60 5.05
N THR A 123 -10.66 7.11 4.17
CA THR A 123 -10.36 5.91 3.37
C THR A 123 -9.35 6.25 2.28
N VAL A 124 -8.18 5.61 2.37
CA VAL A 124 -7.11 5.69 1.38
C VAL A 124 -6.93 4.32 0.78
N TYR A 125 -7.08 4.22 -0.53
CA TYR A 125 -6.82 3.00 -1.27
C TYR A 125 -5.33 2.95 -1.62
N CYS A 126 -4.71 1.79 -1.41
CA CYS A 126 -3.27 1.65 -1.56
C CYS A 126 -2.94 0.42 -2.40
N SER A 127 -2.10 0.61 -3.41
CA SER A 127 -1.49 -0.47 -4.17
C SER A 127 0.02 -0.41 -4.05
N ILE A 128 0.64 -1.59 -3.86
CA ILE A 128 2.08 -1.73 -3.74
C ILE A 128 2.55 -2.87 -4.64
N VAL A 129 3.49 -2.55 -5.53
CA VAL A 129 4.21 -3.52 -6.37
C VAL A 129 5.66 -3.56 -5.90
N ARG A 130 6.21 -4.76 -5.69
CA ARG A 130 7.59 -4.95 -5.28
C ARG A 130 8.31 -5.85 -6.25
N GLU A 131 9.49 -5.43 -6.65
CA GLU A 131 10.35 -6.20 -7.54
C GLU A 131 11.79 -6.18 -7.06
N THR A 132 12.55 -7.20 -7.45
CA THR A 132 13.94 -7.35 -7.05
C THR A 132 14.80 -7.52 -8.29
N LEU A 133 15.79 -6.65 -8.45
CA LEU A 133 16.78 -6.74 -9.52
C LEU A 133 18.18 -6.71 -8.89
N GLN A 134 18.99 -7.73 -9.19
CA GLN A 134 20.40 -7.82 -8.73
C GLN A 134 20.59 -7.70 -7.20
N GLY A 135 19.57 -8.07 -6.42
CA GLY A 135 19.59 -7.99 -4.95
C GLY A 135 19.10 -6.65 -4.38
N GLU A 136 18.79 -5.67 -5.22
CA GLU A 136 18.13 -4.43 -4.81
C GLU A 136 16.61 -4.57 -4.98
N ALA A 137 15.86 -4.23 -3.93
CA ALA A 137 14.40 -4.25 -3.96
C ALA A 137 13.86 -2.86 -4.34
N VAL A 138 12.99 -2.80 -5.33
CA VAL A 138 12.26 -1.60 -5.72
C VAL A 138 10.79 -1.77 -5.34
N GLU A 139 10.27 -0.84 -4.55
CA GLU A 139 8.86 -0.73 -4.16
C GLU A 139 8.23 0.44 -4.92
N TYR A 140 7.13 0.16 -5.60
CA TYR A 140 6.25 1.16 -6.20
C TYR A 140 4.97 1.22 -5.39
N ARG A 141 4.56 2.43 -5.01
CA ARG A 141 3.40 2.66 -4.18
C ARG A 141 2.50 3.71 -4.83
N LEU A 142 1.21 3.42 -4.88
CA LEU A 142 0.17 4.37 -5.25
C LEU A 142 -0.87 4.40 -4.12
N GLU A 143 -1.04 5.59 -3.54
CA GLU A 143 -2.08 5.90 -2.56
C GLU A 143 -3.07 6.85 -3.21
N ALA A 144 -4.37 6.58 -3.12
CA ALA A 144 -5.39 7.40 -3.77
C ALA A 144 -6.68 7.49 -2.94
N TRP A 145 -7.37 8.61 -3.01
CA TRP A 145 -8.60 8.89 -2.28
C TRP A 145 -9.56 9.76 -3.10
N LEU A 146 -10.84 9.64 -2.80
CA LEU A 146 -11.90 10.48 -3.38
C LEU A 146 -12.07 11.73 -2.52
N THR A 147 -12.23 12.88 -3.18
CA THR A 147 -12.64 14.15 -2.56
C THR A 147 -14.15 14.34 -2.55
#